data_AF-A0A7W2T4E6-F1
#
_entry.id   AF-A0A7W2T4E6-F1
#
_cell.length_a   1.000
_cell.length_b   1.000
_cell.length_c   1.000
_cell.angle_alpha   90.00
_cell.angle_beta   90.00
_cell.angle_gamma   90.00
#
_symmetry.space_group_name_H-M   'P 1'
#
loop_
_entity.id
_entity.type
_entity.pdbx_description
1 polymer ?
#
loop_
_entity_poly.entity_id
_entity_poly.type
_entity_poly.pdbx_seq_one_letter_code
_entity_poly.pdbx_strand_id
1 'polypeptide(L)'
;MKYPNQCIKSDGKNYLTCKSWVEKLEGARDEIVTRWGEMLYRRLRLYLWGSAQAFLSHEMDAYRVVLEFPNDSVSSSDESS
;
A
#
# COMPACT_ATOMS: atom_id res chain seq x y z
N MET A 1 -9.03 -26.78 3.16
CA MET A 1 -9.09 -25.69 4.17
C MET A 1 -9.33 -24.39 3.42
N LYS A 2 -10.59 -23.95 3.31
CA LYS A 2 -11.00 -22.72 2.62
C LYS A 2 -11.40 -21.71 3.69
N TYR A 3 -10.67 -20.61 3.83
CA TYR A 3 -11.11 -19.47 4.64
C TYR A 3 -12.05 -18.63 3.77
N PRO A 4 -13.36 -18.57 4.06
CA PRO A 4 -14.27 -17.73 3.32
C PRO A 4 -14.13 -16.29 3.85
N ASN A 5 -14.22 -15.31 2.93
CA ASN A 5 -14.56 -13.91 3.19
C ASN A 5 -13.45 -12.90 3.47
N GLN A 6 -12.18 -13.15 3.11
CA GLN A 6 -11.23 -12.04 3.05
C GLN A 6 -11.34 -11.33 1.69
N CYS A 7 -12.21 -10.33 1.60
CA CYS A 7 -12.24 -9.40 0.47
C CYS A 7 -11.00 -8.51 0.56
N ILE A 8 -9.86 -9.04 0.10
CA ILE A 8 -8.63 -8.30 -0.05
C ILE A 8 -8.87 -7.29 -1.18
N LYS A 9 -9.16 -6.04 -0.80
CA LYS A 9 -9.23 -4.93 -1.76
C LYS A 9 -7.80 -4.43 -2.01
N SER A 10 -7.25 -4.72 -3.19
CA SER A 10 -6.07 -4.00 -3.67
C SER A 10 -6.52 -2.60 -4.07
N ASP A 11 -6.05 -1.59 -3.34
CA ASP A 11 -6.29 -0.20 -3.70
C ASP A 11 -5.24 0.21 -4.74
N GLY A 12 -5.63 0.24 -6.03
CA GLY A 12 -4.79 0.76 -7.14
C GLY A 12 -4.42 2.25 -7.03
N LYS A 13 -4.80 2.93 -5.94
CA LYS A 13 -4.54 4.34 -5.66
C LYS A 13 -3.08 4.63 -5.30
N ASN A 14 -2.29 3.62 -4.95
CA ASN A 14 -0.90 3.79 -4.52
C ASN A 14 0.02 4.32 -5.63
N TYR A 15 -0.23 3.93 -6.89
CA TYR A 15 0.46 4.49 -8.05
C TYR A 15 0.28 6.02 -8.16
N LEU A 16 -0.95 6.51 -7.96
CA LEU A 16 -1.25 7.95 -8.03
C LEU A 16 -0.52 8.72 -6.93
N THR A 17 -0.43 8.14 -5.73
CA THR A 17 0.34 8.71 -4.63
C THR A 17 1.83 8.79 -4.98
N CYS A 18 2.44 7.70 -5.45
CA CYS A 18 3.85 7.71 -5.85
C CYS A 18 4.12 8.74 -6.96
N LYS A 19 3.24 8.85 -7.96
CA LYS A 19 3.35 9.85 -9.03
C LYS A 19 3.35 11.28 -8.51
N SER A 20 2.39 11.64 -7.65
CA SER A 20 2.34 13.00 -7.07
C SER A 20 3.55 13.31 -6.18
N TRP A 21 4.14 12.31 -5.55
CA TRP A 21 5.38 12.48 -4.76
C TRP A 21 6.58 12.73 -5.67
N VAL A 22 6.68 12.02 -6.80
CA VAL A 22 7.72 12.27 -7.81
C VAL A 22 7.60 13.67 -8.40
N GLU A 23 6.40 14.12 -8.77
CA GLU A 23 6.18 15.46 -9.33
C GLU A 23 6.63 16.57 -8.36
N LYS A 24 6.29 16.42 -7.07
CA LYS A 24 6.76 17.35 -6.03
C LYS A 24 8.27 17.29 -5.82
N LEU A 25 8.85 16.10 -5.89
CA LEU A 25 10.29 15.91 -5.75
C LEU A 25 11.08 16.61 -6.87
N GLU A 26 10.64 16.44 -8.11
CA GLU A 26 11.28 17.08 -9.27
C GLU A 26 11.12 18.60 -9.22
N GLY A 27 9.97 19.11 -8.77
CA GLY A 27 9.74 20.55 -8.58
C GLY A 27 10.60 21.17 -7.46
N ALA A 28 10.94 20.40 -6.42
CA ALA A 28 11.79 20.82 -5.32
C ALA A 28 13.27 20.41 -5.50
N ARG A 29 13.66 19.95 -6.70
CA ARG A 29 14.99 19.39 -6.98
C ARG A 29 16.11 20.29 -6.49
N ASP A 30 16.08 21.57 -6.84
CA ASP A 30 17.21 22.47 -6.58
C ASP A 30 17.40 22.71 -5.08
N GLU A 31 16.32 22.88 -4.33
CA GLU A 31 16.37 22.96 -2.86
C GLU A 31 16.95 21.68 -2.25
N ILE A 32 16.49 20.52 -2.74
CA ILE A 32 16.91 19.22 -2.21
C ILE A 32 18.39 18.95 -2.49
N VAL A 33 18.85 19.24 -3.70
CA VAL A 33 20.24 19.07 -4.11
C VAL A 33 21.15 20.02 -3.35
N THR A 34 20.75 21.29 -3.16
CA THR A 34 21.52 22.26 -2.38
C THR A 34 21.64 21.85 -0.91
N ARG A 35 20.59 21.29 -0.32
CA ARG A 35 20.56 20.98 1.11
C ARG A 35 21.11 19.60 1.48
N TRP A 36 20.89 18.59 0.63
CA TRP A 36 21.24 17.20 0.92
C TRP A 36 22.11 16.52 -0.14
N GLY A 37 22.42 17.23 -1.23
CA GLY A 37 23.30 16.76 -2.28
C GLY A 37 22.61 15.94 -3.37
N GLU A 38 23.25 15.90 -4.54
CA GLU A 38 22.69 15.27 -5.74
C GLU A 38 22.55 13.75 -5.63
N MET A 39 23.46 13.09 -4.91
CA MET A 39 23.43 11.63 -4.74
C MET A 39 22.18 11.15 -4.00
N LEU A 40 21.73 11.91 -2.99
CA LEU A 40 20.53 11.54 -2.24
C LEU A 40 19.27 11.75 -3.10
N TYR A 41 19.20 12.87 -3.82
CA TYR A 41 18.11 13.15 -4.77
C TYR A 41 17.95 12.02 -5.80
N ARG A 42 19.05 11.61 -6.44
CA ARG A 42 19.03 10.53 -7.45
C ARG A 42 18.55 9.20 -6.88
N ARG A 43 18.97 8.83 -5.66
CA ARG A 43 18.50 7.61 -4.98
C ARG A 43 17.01 7.69 -4.68
N LEU A 44 16.53 8.81 -4.14
CA LEU A 44 15.12 8.98 -3.79
C LEU A 44 14.23 8.94 -5.05
N ARG A 45 14.68 9.58 -6.12
CA ARG A 45 14.01 9.54 -7.43
C ARG A 45 13.92 8.12 -7.99
N LEU A 46 15.03 7.37 -7.97
CA LEU A 46 15.05 5.97 -8.42
C LEU A 46 14.12 5.08 -7.60
N TYR A 47 14.12 5.25 -6.27
CA TYR A 47 13.23 4.51 -5.38
C TYR A 47 11.75 4.77 -5.71
N LEU A 48 11.34 6.03 -5.83
CA LEU A 48 9.95 6.38 -6.10
C LEU A 48 9.49 5.94 -7.50
N TRP A 49 10.33 6.08 -8.52
CA TRP A 49 10.02 5.59 -9.87
C TRP A 49 9.97 4.06 -9.93
N GLY A 50 10.89 3.38 -9.26
CA GLY A 50 10.90 1.92 -9.17
C GLY A 50 9.63 1.39 -8.49
N SER A 51 9.23 2.00 -7.37
CA SER A 51 7.98 1.65 -6.69
C SER A 51 6.75 1.95 -7.53
N ALA A 52 6.68 3.12 -8.18
CA ALA A 52 5.55 3.48 -9.05
C ALA A 52 5.38 2.48 -10.20
N GLN A 53 6.50 2.04 -10.81
CA GLN A 53 6.46 1.07 -11.89
C GLN A 53 6.06 -0.33 -11.40
N ALA A 54 6.52 -0.76 -10.22
CA ALA A 54 6.14 -2.04 -9.63
C ALA A 54 4.64 -2.11 -9.28
N PHE A 55 4.05 -0.98 -8.84
CA PHE A 55 2.59 -0.88 -8.65
C PHE A 55 1.83 -0.86 -9.99
N LEU A 56 2.41 -0.27 -11.05
CA LEU A 56 1.79 -0.22 -12.37
C LEU A 56 1.84 -1.58 -13.09
N SER A 57 2.90 -2.37 -12.90
CA SER A 57 3.06 -3.70 -13.50
C SER A 57 2.26 -4.80 -12.78
N HIS A 58 1.50 -4.45 -11.72
CA HIS A 58 0.84 -5.40 -10.82
C HIS A 58 1.80 -6.43 -10.18
N GLU A 59 3.11 -6.19 -10.19
CA GLU A 59 4.06 -7.00 -9.44
C GLU A 59 4.02 -6.68 -7.94
N MET A 60 3.48 -5.50 -7.59
CA MET A 60 3.30 -5.06 -6.22
C MET A 60 1.88 -4.53 -6.01
N ASP A 61 1.19 -5.09 -5.03
CA ASP A 61 -0.15 -4.68 -4.60
C ASP A 61 -0.11 -4.24 -3.14
N ALA A 62 -0.93 -3.26 -2.79
CA ALA A 62 -1.11 -2.84 -1.41
C ALA A 62 -2.47 -3.33 -0.91
N TYR A 63 -2.43 -4.18 0.10
CA TYR A 63 -3.60 -4.87 0.61
C TYR A 63 -4.04 -4.28 1.95
N ARG A 64 -5.31 -3.87 2.03
CA ARG A 64 -5.95 -3.57 3.32
C ARG A 64 -6.63 -4.84 3.82
N VAL A 65 -6.05 -5.45 4.85
CA VAL A 65 -6.60 -6.64 5.50
C VAL A 65 -7.39 -6.20 6.73
N VAL A 66 -8.69 -6.51 6.77
CA VAL A 66 -9.54 -6.39 7.96
C VAL A 66 -9.73 -7.79 8.53
N LEU A 67 -9.49 -7.94 9.83
CA LEU A 67 -9.68 -9.18 10.56
C LEU A 67 -10.80 -8.96 11.58
N GLU A 68 -11.81 -9.82 11.53
CA GLU A 68 -12.87 -9.87 12.53
C GLU A 68 -12.58 -11.00 13.51
N PHE A 69 -12.89 -10.77 14.79
CA PHE A 69 -12.79 -11.81 15.80
C PHE A 69 -13.91 -12.84 15.57
N PRO A 70 -13.65 -14.16 15.70
CA PRO A 70 -14.69 -15.16 15.61
C PRO A 70 -15.74 -14.86 16.69
N ASN A 71 -16.96 -14.53 16.29
CA ASN A 71 -18.05 -14.36 17.25
C ASN A 71 -18.52 -15.77 17.62
N ASP A 72 -18.03 -16.30 18.74
CA ASP A 72 -18.53 -17.54 19.34
C ASP A 72 -19.92 -17.29 19.96
N SER A 73 -20.90 -16.97 19.11
CA SER A 73 -22.32 -17.10 19.47
C SER A 73 -22.82 -18.45 18.99
N VAL A 74 -22.23 -19.52 19.52
CA VAL A 74 -22.95 -20.80 19.60
C VAL A 74 -23.97 -20.60 20.72
N SER A 75 -25.20 -20.26 20.31
CA SER A 75 -26.35 -20.26 21.19
C SER A 75 -26.52 -21.67 21.75
N SER A 76 -26.17 -21.83 23.02
CA SER A 76 -26.71 -22.85 23.91
C SER A 76 -28.23 -22.73 23.93
N SER A 77 -28.90 -23.45 23.03
CA SER A 77 -30.35 -23.62 23.03
C SER A 77 -30.70 -24.99 22.47
N ASP A 78 -30.08 -26.04 23.02
CA ASP A 78 -30.65 -27.39 23.00
C ASP A 78 -31.08 -27.74 24.43
N GLU A 79 -32.07 -27.01 24.92
CA GLU A 79 -32.96 -27.45 26.00
C GLU A 79 -34.34 -27.67 25.36
N SER A 80 -34.69 -28.94 25.08
CA SER A 80 -36.04 -29.54 25.19
C SER A 80 -36.23 -30.71 24.21
N SER A 81 -36.14 -31.94 24.72
CA SER A 81 -37.08 -33.04 24.42
C SER A 81 -37.01 -34.06 25.54
#